data_AF-A0A662HU30-F1
#
_entry.id   AF-A0A662HU30-F1
#
_cell.length_a   1.000
_cell.length_b   1.000
_cell.length_c   1.000
_cell.angle_alpha   90.00
_cell.angle_beta   90.00
_cell.angle_gamma   90.00
#
_symmetry.space_group_name_H-M   'P 1'
#
loop_
_entity.id
_entity.type
_entity.pdbx_description
1 polymer ?
#
loop_
_entity_poly.entity_id
_entity_poly.type
_entity_poly.pdbx_seq_one_letter_code
_entity_poly.pdbx_strand_id
1 'polypeptide(L)'
;MTTVVAGIDLAASEKKSTAICFMTLELYAETYKVKKDEEIIKLIVESGAKIVGIDAPLSFPISGLYRDCDLELLRRGIRLFSPLFGPMKALTARGIKLKKKLEDAGIKVYEVFPGGTQDVLGLPRKKKGKHQLLSGLRNLGIKGLSEECSLDELDAATAALTIVLHGKGLAEKVEGENCLILLPRPEARNKLQSNSRA
;
A
#
# COMPACT_ATOMS: atom_id res chain seq x y z
N MET A 1 14.56 -18.81 -3.80
CA MET A 1 13.28 -18.37 -3.21
C MET A 1 12.87 -17.10 -3.91
N THR A 2 11.67 -17.06 -4.47
CA THR A 2 11.13 -15.82 -5.05
C THR A 2 10.92 -14.82 -3.93
N THR A 3 11.44 -13.60 -4.07
CA THR A 3 11.26 -12.56 -3.05
C THR A 3 9.80 -12.13 -3.06
N VAL A 4 9.14 -12.25 -1.91
CA VAL A 4 7.76 -11.84 -1.70
C VAL A 4 7.73 -10.60 -0.81
N VAL A 5 6.91 -9.63 -1.20
CA VAL A 5 6.57 -8.45 -0.40
C VAL A 5 5.07 -8.48 -0.11
N ALA A 6 4.61 -7.69 0.86
CA ALA A 6 3.19 -7.56 1.14
C ALA A 6 2.68 -6.13 1.06
N GLY A 7 1.43 -5.97 0.65
CA GLY A 7 0.64 -4.75 0.79
C GLY A 7 -0.59 -5.02 1.64
N ILE A 8 -0.94 -4.08 2.51
CA ILE A 8 -2.08 -4.19 3.44
C ILE A 8 -3.00 -2.99 3.24
N ASP A 9 -4.26 -3.23 2.85
CA ASP A 9 -5.34 -2.23 2.98
C ASP A 9 -6.00 -2.40 4.35
N LEU A 10 -5.52 -1.63 5.32
CA LEU A 10 -5.84 -1.80 6.74
C LEU A 10 -7.21 -1.20 7.06
N ALA A 11 -8.09 -2.00 7.67
CA ALA A 11 -9.32 -1.47 8.23
C ALA A 11 -9.08 -0.75 9.56
N ALA A 12 -9.87 0.29 9.88
CA ALA A 12 -9.75 1.01 11.15
C ALA A 12 -10.08 0.18 12.42
N SER A 13 -10.70 -0.99 12.27
CA SER A 13 -11.14 -1.85 13.38
C SER A 13 -11.11 -3.32 12.97
N GLU A 14 -10.76 -4.20 13.90
CA GLU A 14 -10.80 -5.67 13.73
C GLU A 14 -12.21 -6.23 13.49
N LYS A 15 -13.26 -5.44 13.69
CA LYS A 15 -14.63 -5.85 13.31
C LYS A 15 -14.81 -5.90 11.79
N LYS A 16 -13.97 -5.19 11.05
CA LYS A 16 -13.98 -5.09 9.58
C LYS A 16 -12.82 -5.89 9.00
N SER A 17 -13.03 -6.42 7.80
CA SER A 17 -11.99 -7.14 7.06
C SER A 17 -10.89 -6.17 6.60
N THR A 18 -9.65 -6.60 6.74
CA THR A 18 -8.42 -6.03 6.19
C THR A 18 -8.00 -6.89 5.02
N ALA A 19 -7.64 -6.27 3.89
CA ALA A 19 -7.12 -6.99 2.75
C ALA A 19 -5.59 -7.00 2.77
N ILE A 20 -5.01 -8.14 2.41
CA ILE A 20 -3.56 -8.33 2.27
C ILE A 20 -3.31 -8.83 0.86
N CYS A 21 -2.27 -8.33 0.22
CA CYS A 21 -1.76 -8.86 -1.03
C CYS A 21 -0.30 -9.24 -0.86
N PHE A 22 0.03 -10.50 -1.13
CA PHE A 22 1.41 -10.94 -1.31
C PHE A 22 1.77 -10.82 -2.78
N MET A 23 2.93 -10.22 -3.07
CA MET A 23 3.36 -9.99 -4.44
C MET A 23 4.83 -10.38 -4.62
N THR A 24 5.11 -11.11 -5.69
CA THR A 24 6.48 -11.39 -6.12
C THR A 24 7.08 -10.22 -6.91
N LEU A 25 8.40 -10.19 -7.07
CA LEU A 25 9.05 -9.16 -7.91
C LEU A 25 8.64 -9.26 -9.40
N GLU A 26 8.19 -10.44 -9.84
CA GLU A 26 7.62 -10.73 -11.16
C GLU A 26 6.12 -10.42 -11.27
N LEU A 27 5.56 -9.71 -10.27
CA LEU A 27 4.18 -9.20 -10.25
C LEU A 27 3.09 -10.29 -10.20
N TYR A 28 3.38 -11.46 -9.65
CA TYR A 28 2.34 -12.42 -9.27
C TYR A 28 1.77 -12.02 -7.92
N ALA A 29 0.46 -11.72 -7.90
CA ALA A 29 -0.28 -11.28 -6.73
C ALA A 29 -1.22 -12.38 -6.22
N GLU A 30 -1.30 -12.49 -4.90
CA GLU A 30 -2.27 -13.33 -4.20
C GLU A 30 -2.90 -12.54 -3.06
N THR A 31 -4.23 -12.50 -3.00
CA THR A 31 -4.97 -11.65 -2.07
C THR A 31 -5.71 -12.45 -1.01
N TYR A 32 -5.76 -11.89 0.19
CA TYR A 32 -6.35 -12.49 1.38
C TYR A 32 -7.17 -11.46 2.14
N LYS A 33 -8.15 -11.93 2.91
CA LYS A 33 -8.90 -11.12 3.87
C LYS A 33 -8.82 -11.72 5.26
N VAL A 34 -8.42 -10.90 6.21
CA VAL A 34 -8.36 -11.23 7.64
C VAL A 34 -8.96 -10.10 8.46
N LYS A 35 -9.17 -10.30 9.76
CA LYS A 35 -9.81 -9.28 10.60
C LYS A 35 -8.89 -8.80 11.71
N LYS A 36 -8.33 -9.73 12.47
CA LYS A 36 -7.56 -9.45 13.69
C LYS A 36 -6.10 -9.12 13.39
N ASP A 37 -5.49 -8.29 14.23
CA ASP A 37 -4.07 -7.94 14.10
C ASP A 37 -3.18 -9.19 14.16
N GLU A 38 -3.53 -10.16 15.02
CA GLU A 38 -2.76 -11.41 15.17
C GLU A 38 -2.82 -12.27 13.91
N GLU A 39 -3.95 -12.28 13.19
CA GLU A 39 -4.09 -12.98 11.91
C GLU A 39 -3.24 -12.32 10.82
N ILE A 40 -3.23 -10.98 10.78
CA ILE A 40 -2.38 -10.20 9.87
C ILE A 40 -0.91 -10.56 10.09
N ILE A 41 -0.45 -10.46 11.34
CA ILE A 41 0.96 -10.70 11.69
C ILE A 41 1.36 -12.13 11.37
N LYS A 42 0.52 -13.11 11.75
CA LYS A 42 0.77 -14.52 11.47
C LYS A 42 0.94 -14.77 9.97
N LEU A 43 0.01 -14.29 9.14
CA LEU A 43 0.10 -14.45 7.69
C LEU A 43 1.34 -13.79 7.10
N ILE A 44 1.69 -12.58 7.53
CA ILE A 44 2.91 -11.91 7.05
C ILE A 44 4.16 -12.73 7.41
N VAL A 45 4.27 -13.20 8.66
CA VAL A 45 5.42 -14.00 9.11
C VAL A 45 5.52 -15.32 8.36
N GLU A 46 4.40 -16.04 8.23
CA GLU A 46 4.35 -17.34 7.52
C GLU A 46 4.63 -17.22 6.03
N SER A 47 4.26 -16.09 5.40
CA SER A 47 4.57 -15.83 3.98
C SER A 47 6.07 -15.65 3.70
N GLY A 48 6.87 -15.36 4.74
CA GLY A 48 8.28 -15.02 4.60
C GLY A 48 8.56 -13.61 4.07
N ALA A 49 7.52 -12.77 3.87
CA ALA A 49 7.68 -11.40 3.40
C ALA A 49 8.56 -10.57 4.35
N LYS A 50 9.56 -9.88 3.78
CA LYS A 50 10.52 -9.06 4.55
C LYS A 50 10.23 -7.57 4.51
N ILE A 51 9.39 -7.13 3.57
CA ILE A 51 8.99 -5.74 3.41
C ILE A 51 7.48 -5.68 3.23
N VAL A 52 6.83 -4.83 4.02
CA VAL A 52 5.38 -4.65 4.04
C VAL A 52 5.02 -3.17 3.84
N GLY A 53 4.09 -2.90 2.93
CA GLY A 53 3.43 -1.60 2.78
C GLY A 53 2.07 -1.61 3.47
N ILE A 54 1.81 -0.65 4.35
CA ILE A 54 0.51 -0.50 5.02
C ILE A 54 -0.19 0.76 4.51
N ASP A 55 -1.42 0.62 4.03
CA ASP A 55 -2.33 1.74 3.72
C ASP A 55 -2.95 2.28 5.02
N ALA A 56 -2.15 3.06 5.74
CA ALA A 56 -2.58 3.85 6.89
C ALA A 56 -1.48 4.86 7.23
N PRO A 57 -1.82 6.05 7.74
CA PRO A 57 -0.84 6.89 8.41
C PRO A 57 -0.15 6.10 9.54
N LEU A 58 1.18 6.07 9.54
CA LEU A 58 1.99 5.38 10.55
C LEU A 58 2.60 6.34 11.58
N SER A 59 2.08 7.55 11.65
CA SER A 59 2.33 8.55 12.69
C SER A 59 1.20 9.58 12.73
N PHE A 60 1.06 10.27 13.86
CA PHE A 60 0.23 11.46 13.96
C PHE A 60 1.05 12.71 13.66
N PRO A 61 0.45 13.82 13.20
CA PRO A 61 1.15 15.09 13.04
C PRO A 61 1.71 15.59 14.37
N ILE A 62 2.92 16.16 14.36
CA ILE A 62 3.53 16.85 15.51
C ILE A 62 2.74 18.13 15.82
N SER A 63 2.37 18.86 14.76
CA SER A 63 1.57 20.08 14.86
C SER A 63 0.58 20.18 13.70
N GLY A 64 -0.52 20.90 13.91
CA GLY A 64 -1.56 21.08 12.89
C GLY A 64 -2.33 19.81 12.54
N LEU A 65 -2.95 19.80 11.37
CA LEU A 65 -3.80 18.69 10.89
C LEU A 65 -3.04 17.67 10.05
N TYR A 66 -1.97 18.06 9.38
CA TYR A 66 -1.26 17.26 8.40
C TYR A 66 0.21 17.14 8.79
N ARG A 67 0.84 16.01 8.44
CA ARG A 67 2.30 15.82 8.55
C ARG A 67 2.98 16.43 7.33
N ASP A 68 4.31 16.61 7.37
CA ASP A 68 5.01 17.22 6.23
C ASP A 68 4.89 16.40 4.94
N CYS A 69 4.96 15.07 5.04
CA CYS A 69 4.74 14.17 3.91
C CYS A 69 3.30 14.29 3.36
N ASP A 70 2.29 14.49 4.21
CA ASP A 70 0.91 14.71 3.78
C ASP A 70 0.79 16.02 3.00
N LEU A 71 1.39 17.11 3.52
CA LEU A 71 1.41 18.41 2.87
C LEU A 71 2.13 18.34 1.52
N GLU A 72 3.20 17.57 1.42
CA GLU A 72 3.93 17.37 0.18
C GLU A 72 3.09 16.63 -0.87
N LEU A 73 2.36 15.58 -0.48
CA LEU A 73 1.39 14.93 -1.37
C LEU A 73 0.32 15.91 -1.87
N LEU A 74 -0.21 16.75 -0.98
CA LEU A 74 -1.20 17.79 -1.36
C LEU A 74 -0.61 18.81 -2.34
N ARG A 75 0.65 19.24 -2.15
CA ARG A 75 1.35 20.15 -3.10
C ARG A 75 1.50 19.52 -4.48
N ARG A 76 1.74 18.21 -4.54
CA ARG A 76 1.80 17.42 -5.78
C ARG A 76 0.43 17.16 -6.41
N GLY A 77 -0.66 17.69 -5.82
CA GLY A 77 -2.03 17.50 -6.29
C GLY A 77 -2.66 16.15 -5.90
N ILE A 78 -1.96 15.34 -5.09
CA ILE A 78 -2.46 14.05 -4.60
C ILE A 78 -3.33 14.31 -3.38
N ARG A 79 -4.65 14.11 -3.52
CA ARG A 79 -5.61 14.34 -2.42
C ARG A 79 -5.67 13.16 -1.46
N LEU A 80 -5.58 13.46 -0.16
CA LEU A 80 -5.71 12.55 0.97
C LEU A 80 -6.44 13.21 2.15
N PHE A 81 -6.76 12.42 3.18
CA PHE A 81 -7.32 12.90 4.44
C PHE A 81 -6.25 13.04 5.51
N SER A 82 -6.41 14.04 6.38
CA SER A 82 -5.59 14.19 7.58
C SER A 82 -5.63 12.93 8.47
N PRO A 83 -4.51 12.51 9.08
CA PRO A 83 -4.49 11.45 10.10
C PRO A 83 -5.40 11.76 11.31
N LEU A 84 -5.70 13.05 11.56
CA LEU A 84 -6.61 13.51 12.61
C LEU A 84 -8.07 13.60 12.16
N PHE A 85 -8.40 13.27 10.91
CA PHE A 85 -9.80 13.15 10.49
C PHE A 85 -10.48 11.99 11.23
N GLY A 86 -11.75 12.13 11.61
CA GLY A 86 -12.44 11.23 12.55
C GLY A 86 -12.23 9.73 12.28
N PRO A 87 -12.58 9.22 11.08
CA PRO A 87 -12.31 7.84 10.68
C PRO A 87 -10.82 7.45 10.64
N MET A 88 -9.94 8.41 10.33
CA MET A 88 -8.49 8.18 10.21
C MET A 88 -7.80 8.04 11.56
N LYS A 89 -8.32 8.64 12.64
CA LYS A 89 -7.66 8.55 13.97
C LYS A 89 -7.51 7.10 14.45
N ALA A 90 -8.59 6.32 14.36
CA ALA A 90 -8.57 4.92 14.76
C ALA A 90 -7.69 4.08 13.82
N LEU A 91 -7.76 4.33 12.51
CA LEU A 91 -6.90 3.69 11.52
C LEU A 91 -5.42 3.98 11.77
N THR A 92 -5.07 5.23 12.02
CA THR A 92 -3.70 5.70 12.30
C THR A 92 -3.17 5.06 13.57
N ALA A 93 -3.93 5.08 14.66
CA ALA A 93 -3.55 4.44 15.92
C ALA A 93 -3.31 2.92 15.74
N ARG A 94 -4.18 2.25 14.97
CA ARG A 94 -4.03 0.83 14.64
C ARG A 94 -2.80 0.58 13.77
N GLY A 95 -2.58 1.39 12.74
CA GLY A 95 -1.42 1.33 11.85
C GLY A 95 -0.10 1.46 12.60
N ILE A 96 0.01 2.45 13.51
CA ILE A 96 1.19 2.64 14.37
C ILE A 96 1.46 1.37 15.21
N LYS A 97 0.43 0.80 15.84
CA LYS A 97 0.57 -0.41 16.66
C LYS A 97 0.97 -1.63 15.81
N LEU A 98 0.35 -1.81 14.66
CA LEU A 98 0.63 -2.92 13.74
C LEU A 98 2.05 -2.82 13.18
N LYS A 99 2.47 -1.62 12.76
CA LYS A 99 3.84 -1.34 12.34
C LYS A 99 4.83 -1.81 13.39
N LYS A 100 4.66 -1.37 14.65
CA LYS A 100 5.56 -1.74 15.74
C LYS A 100 5.65 -3.27 15.91
N LYS A 101 4.52 -3.96 15.96
CA LYS A 101 4.49 -5.44 16.11
C LYS A 101 5.21 -6.16 14.95
N LEU A 102 5.08 -5.67 13.72
CA LEU A 102 5.76 -6.23 12.55
C LEU A 102 7.27 -5.95 12.58
N GLU A 103 7.66 -4.72 12.94
CA GLU A 103 9.07 -4.33 13.09
C GLU A 103 9.76 -5.12 14.21
N ASP A 104 9.08 -5.35 15.34
CA ASP A 104 9.55 -6.20 16.44
C ASP A 104 9.77 -7.67 15.98
N ALA A 105 9.06 -8.11 14.93
CA ALA A 105 9.25 -9.42 14.28
C ALA A 105 10.31 -9.40 13.16
N GLY A 106 11.08 -8.32 13.02
CA GLY A 106 12.16 -8.18 12.03
C GLY A 106 11.69 -7.87 10.61
N ILE A 107 10.44 -7.40 10.44
CA ILE A 107 9.87 -7.04 9.14
C ILE A 107 10.01 -5.54 8.92
N LYS A 108 10.49 -5.13 7.75
CA LYS A 108 10.56 -3.72 7.39
C LYS A 108 9.18 -3.21 6.96
N VAL A 109 8.70 -2.15 7.60
CA VAL A 109 7.38 -1.59 7.32
C VAL A 109 7.52 -0.20 6.69
N TYR A 110 6.70 0.05 5.67
CA TYR A 110 6.54 1.36 5.06
C TYR A 110 5.06 1.76 5.05
N GLU A 111 4.81 3.04 5.23
CA GLU A 111 3.52 3.63 4.88
C GLU A 111 3.43 3.76 3.36
N VAL A 112 2.30 3.32 2.82
CA VAL A 112 1.96 3.47 1.40
C VAL A 112 0.58 4.09 1.30
N PHE A 113 0.34 4.77 0.17
CA PHE A 113 -0.98 5.31 -0.13
C PHE A 113 -1.41 4.84 -1.53
N PRO A 114 -2.27 3.79 -1.63
CA PRO A 114 -2.76 3.26 -2.90
C PRO A 114 -3.35 4.32 -3.81
N GLY A 115 -4.13 5.27 -3.27
CA GLY A 115 -4.68 6.37 -4.05
C GLY A 115 -3.62 7.27 -4.71
N GLY A 116 -2.51 7.53 -4.02
CA GLY A 116 -1.37 8.29 -4.58
C GLY A 116 -0.58 7.47 -5.59
N THR A 117 -0.40 6.18 -5.33
CA THR A 117 0.19 5.23 -6.28
C THR A 117 -0.62 5.17 -7.57
N GLN A 118 -1.95 5.10 -7.45
CA GLN A 118 -2.87 5.10 -8.58
C GLN A 118 -2.76 6.39 -9.39
N ASP A 119 -2.70 7.55 -8.73
CA ASP A 119 -2.54 8.83 -9.41
C ASP A 119 -1.22 8.91 -10.19
N VAL A 120 -0.10 8.59 -9.55
CA VAL A 120 1.23 8.66 -10.19
C VAL A 120 1.34 7.69 -11.35
N LEU A 121 0.81 6.48 -11.19
CA LEU A 121 0.84 5.46 -12.23
C LEU A 121 -0.29 5.64 -13.25
N GLY A 122 -1.12 6.69 -13.20
CA GLY A 122 -2.22 6.88 -14.16
C GLY A 122 -3.25 5.75 -14.16
N LEU A 123 -3.53 5.18 -12.99
CA LEU A 123 -4.58 4.19 -12.77
C LEU A 123 -5.88 4.87 -12.32
N PRO A 124 -7.05 4.34 -12.70
CA PRO A 124 -8.31 4.82 -12.15
C PRO A 124 -8.38 4.50 -10.65
N ARG A 125 -8.61 5.53 -9.82
CA ARG A 125 -8.82 5.33 -8.37
C ARG A 125 -10.00 4.40 -8.09
N LYS A 126 -10.00 3.71 -6.95
CA LYS A 126 -11.11 2.89 -6.42
C LYS A 126 -12.52 3.44 -6.64
N LYS A 127 -12.73 4.76 -6.44
CA LYS A 127 -14.01 5.45 -6.65
C LYS A 127 -14.57 5.39 -8.08
N LYS A 128 -13.72 5.09 -9.06
CA LYS A 128 -14.08 4.94 -10.48
C LYS A 128 -14.61 3.53 -10.80
N GLY A 129 -14.41 2.57 -9.90
CA GLY A 129 -15.03 1.25 -9.95
C GLY A 129 -14.04 0.09 -10.03
N LYS A 130 -14.49 -1.09 -9.57
CA LYS A 130 -13.70 -2.33 -9.47
C LYS A 130 -13.06 -2.73 -10.78
N HIS A 131 -13.86 -2.83 -11.84
CA HIS A 131 -13.41 -3.32 -13.14
C HIS A 131 -12.30 -2.45 -13.75
N GLN A 132 -12.40 -1.13 -13.59
CA GLN A 132 -11.43 -0.18 -14.14
C GLN A 132 -10.08 -0.29 -13.42
N LEU A 133 -10.09 -0.37 -12.08
CA LEU A 133 -8.86 -0.54 -11.29
C LEU A 133 -8.21 -1.91 -11.58
N LEU A 134 -9.01 -2.98 -11.61
CA LEU A 134 -8.51 -4.32 -11.92
C LEU A 134 -7.87 -4.38 -13.32
N SER A 135 -8.56 -3.86 -14.34
CA SER A 135 -8.03 -3.78 -15.69
C SER A 135 -6.74 -2.96 -15.75
N GLY A 136 -6.70 -1.81 -15.07
CA GLY A 136 -5.50 -0.98 -14.95
C GLY A 136 -4.31 -1.74 -14.35
N LEU A 137 -4.51 -2.45 -13.24
CA LEU A 137 -3.47 -3.26 -12.58
C LEU A 137 -2.97 -4.41 -13.48
N ARG A 138 -3.88 -5.11 -14.16
CA ARG A 138 -3.52 -6.16 -15.13
C ARG A 138 -2.74 -5.60 -16.32
N ASN A 139 -3.11 -4.41 -16.81
CA ASN A 139 -2.41 -3.72 -17.90
C ASN A 139 -1.00 -3.25 -17.51
N LEU A 140 -0.69 -3.16 -16.21
CA LEU A 140 0.66 -2.95 -15.70
C LEU A 140 1.48 -4.26 -15.55
N GLY A 141 0.90 -5.39 -15.92
CA GLY A 141 1.55 -6.71 -15.88
C GLY A 141 1.30 -7.51 -14.61
N ILE A 142 0.43 -7.05 -13.70
CA ILE A 142 0.09 -7.81 -12.50
C ILE A 142 -0.75 -9.04 -12.85
N LYS A 143 -0.32 -10.19 -12.36
CA LYS A 143 -0.94 -11.51 -12.55
C LYS A 143 -1.58 -11.99 -11.24
N GLY A 144 -2.50 -12.96 -11.33
CA GLY A 144 -3.14 -13.59 -10.16
C GLY A 144 -4.38 -12.86 -9.62
N LEU A 145 -4.61 -11.60 -10.01
CA LEU A 145 -5.85 -10.90 -9.67
C LEU A 145 -7.03 -11.40 -10.51
N SER A 146 -8.18 -11.67 -9.88
CA SER A 146 -9.42 -12.16 -10.52
C SER A 146 -10.55 -11.13 -10.45
N GLU A 147 -11.67 -11.38 -11.14
CA GLU A 147 -12.87 -10.53 -11.04
C GLU A 147 -13.53 -10.60 -9.65
N GLU A 148 -13.20 -11.62 -8.84
CA GLU A 148 -13.72 -11.80 -7.49
C GLU A 148 -13.03 -10.91 -6.46
N CYS A 149 -11.83 -10.39 -6.77
CA CYS A 149 -11.12 -9.45 -5.90
C CYS A 149 -11.99 -8.22 -5.63
N SER A 150 -12.21 -7.92 -4.36
CA SER A 150 -12.87 -6.68 -3.93
C SER A 150 -11.97 -5.45 -4.15
N LEU A 151 -12.55 -4.26 -4.08
CA LEU A 151 -11.80 -3.01 -4.18
C LEU A 151 -10.70 -2.89 -3.11
N ASP A 152 -10.93 -3.39 -1.90
CA ASP A 152 -9.92 -3.38 -0.82
C ASP A 152 -8.73 -4.29 -1.17
N GLU A 153 -8.98 -5.43 -1.82
CA GLU A 153 -7.92 -6.32 -2.30
C GLU A 153 -7.11 -5.70 -3.45
N LEU A 154 -7.76 -4.90 -4.32
CA LEU A 154 -7.07 -4.17 -5.37
C LEU A 154 -6.23 -3.01 -4.82
N ASP A 155 -6.68 -2.35 -3.74
CA ASP A 155 -5.86 -1.37 -3.02
C ASP A 155 -4.68 -2.05 -2.29
N ALA A 156 -4.89 -3.21 -1.67
CA ALA A 156 -3.80 -4.01 -1.09
C ALA A 156 -2.78 -4.45 -2.17
N ALA A 157 -3.25 -4.84 -3.37
CA ALA A 157 -2.37 -5.13 -4.50
C ALA A 157 -1.61 -3.90 -5.00
N THR A 158 -2.25 -2.74 -4.99
CA THR A 158 -1.61 -1.45 -5.31
C THR A 158 -0.53 -1.11 -4.26
N ALA A 159 -0.81 -1.32 -2.97
CA ALA A 159 0.16 -1.17 -1.89
C ALA A 159 1.38 -2.10 -2.07
N ALA A 160 1.15 -3.37 -2.42
CA ALA A 160 2.22 -4.34 -2.68
C ALA A 160 3.06 -3.93 -3.91
N LEU A 161 2.40 -3.45 -4.98
CA LEU A 161 3.08 -2.93 -6.17
C LEU A 161 4.04 -1.79 -5.81
N THR A 162 3.65 -0.86 -4.93
CA THR A 162 4.52 0.23 -4.48
C THR A 162 5.79 -0.29 -3.80
N ILE A 163 5.68 -1.36 -3.01
CA ILE A 163 6.85 -2.01 -2.40
C ILE A 163 7.73 -2.70 -3.44
N VAL A 164 7.13 -3.40 -4.42
CA VAL A 164 7.89 -3.99 -5.55
C VAL A 164 8.66 -2.91 -6.30
N LEU A 165 8.02 -1.77 -6.59
CA LEU A 165 8.65 -0.63 -7.26
C LEU A 165 9.78 -0.04 -6.42
N HIS A 166 9.61 0.06 -5.11
CA HIS A 166 10.69 0.47 -4.20
C HIS A 166 11.89 -0.47 -4.27
N GLY A 167 11.67 -1.78 -4.24
CA GLY A 167 12.74 -2.78 -4.41
C GLY A 167 13.46 -2.70 -5.77
N LYS A 168 12.77 -2.19 -6.80
CA LYS A 168 13.34 -1.93 -8.14
C LYS A 168 13.98 -0.55 -8.29
N GLY A 169 14.02 0.27 -7.24
CA GLY A 169 14.52 1.66 -7.31
C GLY A 169 13.59 2.62 -8.06
N LEU A 170 12.34 2.23 -8.32
CA LEU A 170 11.33 2.97 -9.06
C LEU A 170 10.29 3.65 -8.15
N ALA A 171 10.59 3.76 -6.86
CA ALA A 171 9.82 4.53 -5.90
C ALA A 171 10.73 5.54 -5.18
N GLU A 172 10.14 6.61 -4.69
CA GLU A 172 10.77 7.59 -3.82
C GLU A 172 10.10 7.58 -2.45
N LYS A 173 10.83 8.11 -1.47
CA LYS A 173 10.33 8.34 -0.13
C LYS A 173 9.97 9.81 -0.03
N VAL A 174 8.70 10.11 0.24
CA VAL A 174 8.27 11.44 0.61
C VAL A 174 8.40 11.55 2.13
N GLU A 175 9.54 12.08 2.57
CA GLU A 175 9.93 12.16 3.98
C GLU A 175 9.52 13.50 4.60
N GLY A 176 9.18 13.45 5.88
CA GLY A 176 8.91 14.57 6.76
C GLY A 176 9.56 14.36 8.13
N GLU A 177 9.38 15.29 9.06
CA GLU A 177 10.03 15.21 10.37
C GLU A 177 9.75 13.89 11.12
N ASN A 178 8.49 13.42 11.08
CA ASN A 178 8.07 12.18 11.74
C ASN A 178 7.26 11.23 10.85
N CYS A 179 7.38 11.37 9.53
CA CYS A 179 6.61 10.57 8.60
C CYS A 179 7.35 10.29 7.31
N LEU A 180 6.94 9.24 6.62
CA LEU A 180 7.50 8.82 5.34
C LEU A 180 6.39 8.11 4.59
N ILE A 181 6.09 8.52 3.36
CA ILE A 181 5.17 7.81 2.46
C ILE A 181 5.96 7.34 1.24
N LEU A 182 5.87 6.05 0.90
CA LEU A 182 6.41 5.56 -0.37
C LEU A 182 5.45 5.90 -1.51
N LEU A 183 6.00 6.51 -2.56
CA LEU A 183 5.29 6.75 -3.82
C LEU A 183 6.13 6.27 -5.01
N PRO A 184 5.51 5.70 -6.05
CA PRO A 184 6.19 5.47 -7.31
C PRO A 184 6.81 6.74 -7.87
N ARG A 185 7.89 6.61 -8.64
CA ARG A 185 8.35 7.67 -9.54
C ARG A 185 7.48 7.67 -10.82
N PRO A 186 7.22 8.82 -11.46
CA PRO A 186 6.42 8.87 -12.69
C PRO A 186 6.90 7.93 -13.81
N GLU A 187 8.22 7.74 -13.94
CA GLU A 187 8.84 6.83 -14.92
C GLU A 187 8.55 5.34 -14.68
N ALA A 188 8.08 4.96 -13.49
CA ALA A 188 7.78 3.57 -13.14
C ALA A 188 6.74 2.95 -14.08
N ARG A 189 5.73 3.72 -14.50
CA ARG A 189 4.68 3.25 -15.43
C ARG A 189 5.27 2.77 -16.75
N ASN A 190 6.18 3.56 -17.34
CA ASN A 190 6.80 3.25 -18.62
C ASN A 190 7.66 1.98 -18.53
N LYS A 191 8.38 1.82 -17.42
CA LYS A 191 9.22 0.63 -17.15
C LYS A 191 8.40 -0.65 -16.94
N LEU A 192 7.24 -0.55 -16.29
CA LEU A 192 6.32 -1.69 -16.14
C LEU A 192 5.78 -2.15 -17.50
N GLN A 193 5.42 -1.20 -18.36
CA GLN A 193 4.87 -1.49 -19.68
C GLN A 193 5.91 -2.03 -20.66
N SER A 194 7.18 -1.60 -20.58
CA SER A 194 8.25 -2.15 -21.43
C SER A 194 8.53 -3.62 -21.12
N ASN A 195 8.50 -4.00 -19.85
CA ASN A 195 8.77 -5.38 -19.43
C ASN A 195 7.60 -6.33 -19.69
N SER A 196 6.40 -5.80 -19.96
CA SER A 196 5.21 -6.60 -20.29
C SER A 196 5.13 -6.96 -21.78
N ARG A 197 5.98 -6.35 -22.62
CA ARG A 197 6.01 -6.52 -24.09
C ARG A 197 7.22 -7.31 -24.58
N ALA A 198 8.13 -7.70 -23.68
CA ALA A 198 9.28 -8.57 -23.93
C ALA A 198 8.95 -9.99 -23.49
#